data_AF-G7Z9J5-F1
#
_entry.id   AF-G7Z9J5-F1
#
_cell.length_a   1.000
_cell.length_b   1.000
_cell.length_c   1.000
_cell.angle_alpha   90.00
_cell.angle_beta   90.00
_cell.angle_gamma   90.00
#
_symmetry.space_group_name_H-M   'P 1'
#
loop_
_entity.id
_entity.type
_entity.pdbx_description
1 polymer ?
#
loop_
_entity_poly.entity_id
_entity_poly.type
_entity_poly.pdbx_seq_one_letter_code
_entity_poly.pdbx_strand_id
1 'polypeptide(L)'
;MDSRIGYDTDFYAWTQEQARLLREAATERSNSPIDWEHIAEELDIMGGQVKDAIRSHLATVIEHLLKLEYSPDPYPRRKWRISVTKARRHLEDKLEEHPSLQRWPAEILGKAWLDGRDDACQDDSIAIDALPKDCPYALEDLRDPDWWPVNRHGLEG
;
A
#
# COMPACT_ATOMS: atom_id res chain seq x y z
N MET A 1 -29.31 -17.34 1.63
CA MET A 1 -28.05 -16.92 2.26
C MET A 1 -27.88 -15.46 1.90
N ASP A 2 -27.81 -14.58 2.88
CA ASP A 2 -27.62 -13.14 2.64
C ASP A 2 -26.27 -12.98 1.92
N SER A 3 -26.28 -12.60 0.64
CA SER A 3 -25.07 -12.51 -0.19
C SER A 3 -24.30 -11.21 0.04
N ARG A 4 -24.57 -10.54 1.17
CA ARG A 4 -23.94 -9.28 1.53
C ARG A 4 -22.50 -9.54 1.94
N ILE A 5 -21.59 -8.77 1.37
CA ILE A 5 -20.21 -8.65 1.83
C ILE A 5 -20.27 -8.25 3.30
N GLY A 6 -19.62 -9.02 4.17
CA GLY A 6 -19.61 -8.76 5.60
C GLY A 6 -18.60 -7.67 5.94
N TYR A 7 -18.96 -6.78 6.88
CA TYR A 7 -18.06 -5.79 7.44
C TYR A 7 -16.75 -6.43 7.94
N ASP A 8 -16.85 -7.57 8.62
CA ASP A 8 -15.71 -8.32 9.17
C ASP A 8 -14.93 -9.14 8.12
N THR A 9 -15.47 -9.30 6.90
CA THR A 9 -14.87 -10.16 5.87
C THR A 9 -14.08 -9.38 4.83
N ASP A 10 -14.54 -8.18 4.51
CA ASP A 10 -13.89 -7.30 3.54
C ASP A 10 -14.42 -5.89 3.75
N PHE A 11 -13.79 -5.17 4.67
CA PHE A 11 -14.25 -3.84 5.06
C PHE A 11 -14.30 -2.87 3.86
N TYR A 12 -13.32 -2.95 2.96
CA TYR A 12 -13.28 -2.11 1.76
C TYR A 12 -14.49 -2.37 0.87
N ALA A 13 -14.72 -3.63 0.47
CA ALA A 13 -15.84 -3.92 -0.42
C ALA A 13 -17.20 -3.67 0.27
N TRP A 14 -17.27 -3.84 1.59
CA TRP A 14 -18.44 -3.44 2.37
C TRP A 14 -18.69 -1.93 2.31
N THR A 15 -17.68 -1.07 2.51
CA THR A 15 -17.90 0.39 2.47
C THR A 15 -18.35 0.85 1.08
N GLN A 16 -17.79 0.29 0.02
CA GLN A 16 -18.18 0.60 -1.36
C GLN A 16 -19.66 0.25 -1.62
N GLU A 17 -20.10 -0.92 -1.17
CA GLU A 17 -21.49 -1.33 -1.32
C GLU A 17 -22.44 -0.50 -0.46
N GLN A 18 -22.06 -0.17 0.78
CA GLN A 18 -22.90 0.69 1.62
C GLN A 18 -23.01 2.11 1.07
N ALA A 19 -21.92 2.71 0.60
CA ALA A 19 -21.95 4.03 -0.03
C ALA A 19 -22.90 4.04 -1.24
N ARG A 20 -22.85 3.01 -2.09
CA ARG A 20 -23.77 2.85 -3.23
C ARG A 20 -25.24 2.79 -2.77
N LEU A 21 -25.55 1.94 -1.79
CA LEU A 21 -26.91 1.76 -1.27
C LEU A 21 -27.46 3.03 -0.61
N LEU A 22 -26.63 3.82 0.08
CA LEU A 22 -27.04 5.07 0.70
C LEU A 22 -27.41 6.13 -0.35
N ARG A 23 -26.64 6.23 -1.45
CA ARG A 23 -26.98 7.11 -2.57
C ARG A 23 -28.28 6.72 -3.24
N GLU A 24 -28.52 5.42 -3.44
CA GLU A 24 -29.80 4.93 -3.97
C GLU A 24 -30.96 5.29 -3.04
N ALA A 25 -30.82 5.05 -1.74
CA ALA A 25 -31.81 5.42 -0.74
C ALA A 25 -32.06 6.94 -0.67
N ALA A 26 -31.07 7.79 -0.93
CA ALA A 26 -31.21 9.24 -0.98
C ALA A 26 -32.26 9.66 -2.03
N THR A 27 -32.29 8.97 -3.18
CA THR A 27 -33.24 9.24 -4.26
C THR A 27 -34.68 8.82 -3.91
N GLU A 28 -34.84 7.73 -3.15
CA GLU A 28 -36.15 7.19 -2.79
C GLU A 28 -36.74 7.86 -1.53
N ARG A 29 -35.89 8.37 -0.64
CA ARG A 29 -36.26 8.87 0.70
C ARG A 29 -35.89 10.34 0.90
N SER A 30 -36.11 11.15 -0.14
CA SER A 30 -35.78 12.59 -0.18
C SER A 30 -36.36 13.46 0.95
N ASN A 31 -37.35 12.98 1.71
CA ASN A 31 -37.94 13.70 2.85
C ASN A 31 -37.37 13.30 4.23
N SER A 32 -36.34 12.46 4.26
CA SER A 32 -35.64 12.10 5.50
C SER A 32 -34.70 13.21 5.95
N PRO A 33 -34.54 13.48 7.26
CA PRO A 33 -33.54 14.42 7.77
C PRO A 33 -32.10 13.87 7.72
N ILE A 34 -31.90 12.64 7.24
CA ILE A 34 -30.59 12.01 7.14
C ILE A 34 -29.85 12.53 5.91
N ASP A 35 -28.60 12.93 6.09
CA ASP A 35 -27.72 13.39 5.03
C ASP A 35 -27.01 12.20 4.35
N TRP A 36 -27.77 11.50 3.53
CA TRP A 36 -27.35 10.23 2.91
C TRP A 36 -26.11 10.37 2.01
N GLU A 37 -25.98 11.48 1.29
CA GLU A 37 -24.88 11.71 0.34
C GLU A 37 -23.54 11.88 1.07
N HIS A 38 -23.49 12.75 2.08
CA HIS A 38 -22.25 12.94 2.84
C HIS A 38 -21.87 11.68 3.64
N ILE A 39 -22.83 10.93 4.18
CA ILE A 39 -22.52 9.65 4.86
C ILE A 39 -21.95 8.63 3.86
N ALA A 40 -22.49 8.56 2.64
CA ALA A 40 -21.95 7.70 1.59
C ALA A 40 -20.52 8.10 1.19
N GLU A 41 -20.25 9.41 1.09
CA GLU A 41 -18.92 9.95 0.81
C GLU A 41 -17.91 9.58 1.90
N GLU A 42 -18.27 9.76 3.17
CA GLU A 42 -17.39 9.38 4.29
C GLU A 42 -17.07 7.88 4.28
N LEU A 43 -18.02 7.01 3.92
CA LEU A 43 -17.75 5.58 3.78
C LEU A 43 -16.77 5.27 2.63
N ASP A 44 -16.88 5.96 1.50
CA ASP A 44 -15.93 5.83 0.40
C ASP A 44 -14.53 6.29 0.82
N ILE A 45 -14.42 7.41 1.55
CA ILE A 45 -13.16 7.91 2.11
C ILE A 45 -12.56 6.88 3.08
N MET A 46 -13.37 6.35 3.99
CA MET A 46 -12.93 5.32 4.95
C MET A 46 -12.44 4.05 4.23
N GLY A 47 -13.11 3.62 3.16
CA GLY A 47 -12.62 2.53 2.31
C GLY A 47 -11.29 2.86 1.63
N GLY A 48 -11.18 4.08 1.09
CA GLY A 48 -9.97 4.57 0.41
C GLY A 48 -8.71 4.52 1.27
N GLN A 49 -8.84 4.72 2.58
CA GLN A 49 -7.72 4.64 3.52
C GLN A 49 -7.02 3.26 3.53
N VAL A 50 -7.75 2.18 3.25
CA VAL A 50 -7.15 0.84 3.13
C VAL A 50 -6.25 0.75 1.90
N LYS A 51 -6.70 1.30 0.76
CA LYS A 51 -5.92 1.39 -0.48
C LYS A 51 -4.67 2.25 -0.30
N ASP A 52 -4.77 3.36 0.42
CA ASP A 52 -3.64 4.22 0.74
C ASP A 52 -2.63 3.54 1.68
N ALA A 53 -3.11 2.76 2.66
CA ALA A 53 -2.24 1.99 3.54
C ALA A 53 -1.44 0.93 2.75
N ILE A 54 -2.08 0.21 1.81
CA ILE A 54 -1.40 -0.74 0.91
C ILE A 54 -0.32 -0.02 0.09
N ARG A 55 -0.63 1.15 -0.49
CA ARG A 55 0.36 1.95 -1.23
C ARG A 55 1.54 2.33 -0.34
N SER A 56 1.27 2.84 0.86
CA SER A 56 2.28 3.31 1.80
C SER A 56 3.21 2.18 2.25
N HIS A 57 2.68 1.00 2.55
CA HIS A 57 3.50 -0.17 2.89
C HIS A 57 4.37 -0.61 1.70
N LEU A 58 3.81 -0.64 0.49
CA LEU A 58 4.58 -0.97 -0.71
C LEU A 58 5.70 0.04 -0.99
N ALA A 59 5.42 1.34 -0.84
CA ALA A 59 6.41 2.41 -0.95
C ALA A 59 7.53 2.26 0.10
N THR A 60 7.18 1.97 1.35
CA THR A 60 8.16 1.74 2.44
C THR A 60 9.06 0.55 2.14
N VAL A 61 8.51 -0.54 1.58
CA VAL A 61 9.30 -1.70 1.14
C VAL A 61 10.28 -1.27 0.05
N ILE A 62 9.80 -0.60 -0.99
CA ILE A 62 10.63 -0.12 -2.11
C ILE A 62 11.76 0.80 -1.61
N GLU A 63 11.44 1.80 -0.80
CA GLU A 63 12.40 2.75 -0.22
C GLU A 63 13.58 2.02 0.43
N HIS A 64 13.26 1.07 1.31
CA HIS A 64 14.27 0.40 2.11
C HIS A 64 15.02 -0.67 1.33
N LEU A 65 14.41 -1.28 0.31
CA LEU A 65 15.12 -2.15 -0.63
C LEU A 65 16.11 -1.37 -1.49
N LEU A 66 15.73 -0.18 -1.97
CA LEU A 66 16.65 0.74 -2.65
C LEU A 66 17.81 1.14 -1.74
N LYS A 67 17.53 1.44 -0.46
CA LYS A 67 18.59 1.70 0.52
C LYS A 67 19.52 0.51 0.70
N LEU A 68 18.99 -0.70 0.80
CA LEU A 68 19.80 -1.92 0.92
C LEU A 68 20.63 -2.22 -0.34
N GLU A 69 20.11 -1.93 -1.54
CA GLU A 69 20.78 -2.19 -2.81
C GLU A 69 21.81 -1.11 -3.18
N TYR A 70 21.44 0.16 -3.08
CA TYR A 70 22.19 1.30 -3.66
C TYR A 70 22.98 2.12 -2.65
N SER A 71 22.61 2.11 -1.36
CA SER A 71 23.36 2.88 -0.37
C SER A 71 24.73 2.24 -0.10
N PRO A 72 25.80 3.05 -0.04
CA PRO A 72 27.13 2.60 0.36
C PRO A 72 27.33 2.57 1.89
N ASP A 73 26.32 2.98 2.69
CA ASP A 73 26.44 3.00 4.15
C ASP A 73 26.28 1.59 4.76
N PRO A 74 27.27 1.07 5.51
CA PRO A 74 27.19 -0.25 6.14
C PRO A 74 26.33 -0.29 7.41
N TYR A 75 26.07 0.84 8.08
CA TYR A 75 25.53 0.84 9.45
C TYR A 75 23.99 0.76 9.58
N PRO A 76 23.17 1.45 8.76
CA PRO A 76 21.71 1.44 8.93
C PRO A 76 21.02 0.21 8.35
N ARG A 77 21.75 -0.70 7.70
CA ARG A 77 21.22 -1.89 6.99
C ARG A 77 20.26 -2.73 7.84
N ARG A 78 20.61 -3.00 9.10
CA ARG A 78 19.74 -3.75 10.02
C ARG A 78 18.38 -3.07 10.23
N LYS A 79 18.36 -1.75 10.38
CA LYS A 79 17.12 -0.99 10.55
C LYS A 79 16.27 -1.05 9.29
N TRP A 80 16.89 -0.93 8.12
CA TRP A 80 16.20 -1.03 6.85
C TRP A 80 15.58 -2.41 6.62
N ARG A 81 16.29 -3.49 6.95
CA ARG A 81 15.72 -4.84 6.91
C ARG A 81 14.51 -4.97 7.83
N ILE A 82 14.57 -4.42 9.05
CA ILE A 82 13.43 -4.40 9.98
C ILE A 82 12.24 -3.63 9.38
N SER A 83 12.48 -2.49 8.74
CA SER A 83 11.43 -1.71 8.06
C SER A 83 10.76 -2.53 6.94
N VAL A 84 11.55 -3.15 6.05
CA VAL A 84 11.03 -4.00 4.97
C VAL A 84 10.19 -5.15 5.53
N THR A 85 10.71 -5.90 6.50
CA THR A 85 9.99 -7.04 7.09
C THR A 85 8.65 -6.61 7.70
N LYS A 86 8.63 -5.50 8.44
CA LYS A 86 7.39 -4.98 9.02
C LYS A 86 6.40 -4.54 7.95
N ALA A 87 6.87 -3.80 6.94
CA ALA A 87 6.01 -3.28 5.88
C ALA A 87 5.43 -4.41 5.01
N ARG A 88 6.23 -5.44 4.67
CA ARG A 88 5.74 -6.66 4.00
C ARG A 88 4.64 -7.35 4.79
N ARG A 89 4.87 -7.59 6.08
CA ARG A 89 3.86 -8.21 6.94
C ARG A 89 2.57 -7.38 6.99
N HIS A 90 2.67 -6.07 7.20
CA HIS A 90 1.47 -5.22 7.25
C HIS A 90 0.75 -5.13 5.90
N LEU A 91 1.48 -5.19 4.78
CA LEU A 91 0.90 -5.32 3.46
C LEU A 91 0.10 -6.62 3.33
N GLU A 92 0.69 -7.77 3.68
CA GLU A 92 -0.01 -9.06 3.60
C GLU A 92 -1.21 -9.13 4.55
N ASP A 93 -1.07 -8.69 5.80
CA ASP A 93 -2.17 -8.61 6.78
C ASP A 93 -3.35 -7.82 6.18
N LYS A 94 -3.07 -6.67 5.52
CA LYS A 94 -4.11 -5.86 4.87
C LYS A 94 -4.78 -6.57 3.71
N LEU A 95 -4.03 -7.34 2.92
CA LEU A 95 -4.58 -8.08 1.78
C LEU A 95 -5.41 -9.29 2.22
N GLU A 96 -5.03 -9.94 3.34
CA GLU A 96 -5.81 -11.00 3.97
C GLU A 96 -7.12 -10.48 4.55
N GLU A 97 -7.10 -9.33 5.23
CA GLU A 97 -8.28 -8.66 5.78
C GLU A 97 -9.22 -8.07 4.69
N HIS A 98 -8.70 -7.83 3.48
CA HIS A 98 -9.45 -7.19 2.39
C HIS A 98 -9.25 -7.95 1.06
N PRO A 99 -9.86 -9.14 0.90
CA PRO A 99 -9.64 -10.00 -0.27
C PRO A 99 -9.97 -9.34 -1.62
N SER A 100 -10.92 -8.40 -1.67
CA SER A 100 -11.24 -7.62 -2.87
C SER A 100 -10.08 -6.74 -3.36
N LEU A 101 -9.12 -6.43 -2.49
CA LEU A 101 -7.93 -5.62 -2.80
C LEU A 101 -6.71 -6.44 -3.20
N GLN A 102 -6.81 -7.76 -3.37
CA GLN A 102 -5.68 -8.62 -3.76
C GLN A 102 -4.97 -8.19 -5.06
N ARG A 103 -5.68 -7.53 -5.98
CA ARG A 103 -5.10 -6.98 -7.22
C ARG A 103 -4.55 -5.56 -7.08
N TRP A 104 -4.92 -4.86 -6.02
CA TRP A 104 -4.57 -3.46 -5.81
C TRP A 104 -3.05 -3.19 -5.78
N PRO A 105 -2.19 -4.04 -5.18
CA PRO A 105 -0.74 -3.82 -5.22
C PRO A 105 -0.18 -3.70 -6.64
N ALA A 106 -0.69 -4.49 -7.60
CA ALA A 106 -0.26 -4.42 -9.00
C ALA A 106 -0.72 -3.12 -9.67
N GLU A 107 -1.95 -2.67 -9.38
CA GLU A 107 -2.52 -1.43 -9.92
C GLU A 107 -1.81 -0.18 -9.38
N ILE A 108 -1.35 -0.24 -8.12
CA ILE A 108 -0.76 0.92 -7.44
C ILE A 108 0.77 0.95 -7.46
N LEU A 109 1.42 -0.11 -7.96
CA LEU A 109 2.88 -0.28 -7.95
C LEU A 109 3.61 0.93 -8.56
N GLY A 110 3.11 1.48 -9.67
CA GLY A 110 3.73 2.64 -10.31
C GLY A 110 3.79 3.88 -9.42
N LYS A 111 2.75 4.13 -8.61
CA LYS A 111 2.75 5.24 -7.64
C LYS A 111 3.62 4.92 -6.42
N ALA A 112 3.50 3.71 -5.87
CA ALA A 112 4.33 3.26 -4.75
C ALA A 112 5.83 3.29 -5.08
N TRP A 113 6.20 3.01 -6.34
CA TRP A 113 7.55 3.15 -6.85
C TRP A 113 8.05 4.59 -6.77
N LEU A 114 7.26 5.56 -7.25
CA LEU A 114 7.66 6.96 -7.20
C LEU A 114 7.81 7.44 -5.75
N ASP A 115 6.83 7.14 -4.90
CA ASP A 115 6.85 7.46 -3.48
C ASP A 115 8.12 6.88 -2.81
N GLY A 116 8.36 5.57 -2.96
CA GLY A 116 9.52 4.91 -2.35
C GLY A 116 10.87 5.33 -2.94
N ARG A 117 10.92 5.67 -4.24
CA ARG A 117 12.13 6.19 -4.88
C ARG A 117 12.49 7.57 -4.34
N ASP A 118 11.51 8.45 -4.19
CA ASP A 118 11.72 9.80 -3.68
C ASP A 118 12.12 9.75 -2.18
N ASP A 119 11.47 8.88 -1.39
CA ASP A 119 11.80 8.67 0.03
C ASP A 119 13.21 8.07 0.22
N ALA A 120 13.65 7.21 -0.71
CA ALA A 120 14.98 6.59 -0.65
C ALA A 120 16.12 7.64 -0.73
N CYS A 121 15.87 8.76 -1.39
CA CYS A 121 16.85 9.82 -1.64
C CYS A 121 16.88 10.92 -0.56
N GLN A 122 15.98 10.89 0.43
CA GLN A 122 15.88 11.95 1.45
C GLN A 122 17.05 11.99 2.45
N ASP A 123 17.84 10.92 2.58
CA ASP A 123 18.93 10.82 3.58
C ASP A 123 20.33 11.13 3.04
N ASP A 124 20.43 11.77 1.87
CA ASP A 124 21.67 12.12 1.13
C ASP A 124 22.58 10.93 0.78
N SER A 125 22.25 9.68 1.16
CA SER A 125 23.10 8.52 0.90
C SER A 125 22.98 7.98 -0.54
N ILE A 126 21.93 8.39 -1.26
CA ILE A 126 21.63 7.94 -2.63
C ILE A 126 21.19 9.14 -3.47
N ALA A 127 21.94 9.43 -4.53
CA ALA A 127 21.51 10.40 -5.53
C ALA A 127 20.36 9.84 -6.37
N ILE A 128 19.32 10.66 -6.64
CA ILE A 128 18.16 10.24 -7.44
C ILE A 128 18.56 9.74 -8.83
N ASP A 129 19.61 10.32 -9.43
CA ASP A 129 20.13 9.92 -10.74
C ASP A 129 20.86 8.56 -10.72
N ALA A 130 21.22 8.06 -9.54
CA ALA A 130 21.77 6.71 -9.39
C ALA A 130 20.69 5.63 -9.38
N LEU A 131 19.42 6.02 -9.21
CA LEU A 131 18.28 5.11 -9.22
C LEU A 131 17.70 4.95 -10.64
N PRO A 132 17.13 3.78 -10.97
CA PRO A 132 16.51 3.57 -12.27
C PRO A 132 15.27 4.47 -12.45
N LYS A 133 14.90 4.74 -13.70
CA LYS A 133 13.68 5.51 -14.01
C LYS A 133 12.42 4.69 -13.74
N ASP A 134 12.46 3.43 -14.13
CA ASP A 134 11.39 2.45 -13.95
C ASP A 134 11.68 1.56 -12.73
N CYS A 135 10.62 1.00 -12.11
CA CYS A 135 10.76 0.12 -10.96
C CYS A 135 11.58 -1.13 -11.34
N PRO A 136 12.69 -1.42 -10.64
CA PRO A 136 13.53 -2.57 -10.96
C PRO A 136 13.03 -3.88 -10.33
N TYR A 137 12.02 -3.80 -9.46
CA TYR A 137 11.54 -4.93 -8.65
C TYR A 137 10.24 -5.48 -9.21
N ALA A 138 10.15 -6.81 -9.29
CA ALA A 138 8.89 -7.49 -9.53
C ALA A 138 7.99 -7.38 -8.28
N LEU A 139 6.67 -7.39 -8.46
CA LEU A 139 5.74 -7.30 -7.32
C LEU A 139 5.89 -8.50 -6.39
N GLU A 140 6.22 -9.67 -6.96
CA GLU A 140 6.47 -10.90 -6.24
C GLU A 140 7.66 -10.74 -5.29
N ASP A 141 8.76 -10.15 -5.75
CA ASP A 141 9.96 -9.87 -4.94
C ASP A 141 9.68 -8.87 -3.81
N LEU A 142 8.85 -7.87 -4.08
CA LEU A 142 8.45 -6.89 -3.06
C LEU A 142 7.67 -7.53 -1.92
N ARG A 143 6.94 -8.61 -2.19
CA ARG A 143 6.10 -9.32 -1.21
C ARG A 143 6.79 -10.53 -0.57
N ASP A 144 7.79 -11.10 -1.23
CA ASP A 144 8.51 -12.29 -0.75
C ASP A 144 9.32 -11.98 0.53
N PRO A 145 9.03 -12.62 1.68
CA PRO A 145 9.74 -12.37 2.94
C PRO A 145 11.23 -12.76 2.90
N ASP A 146 11.61 -13.68 2.02
CA ASP A 146 12.96 -14.25 1.94
C ASP A 146 13.80 -13.58 0.84
N TRP A 147 13.18 -12.81 -0.05
CA TRP A 147 13.88 -12.07 -1.09
C TRP A 147 14.51 -10.77 -0.58
N TRP A 148 15.79 -10.56 -0.94
CA TRP A 148 16.58 -9.36 -0.64
C TRP A 148 17.51 -9.03 -1.81
N PRO A 149 17.69 -7.74 -2.17
CA PRO A 149 18.56 -7.35 -3.26
C PRO A 149 20.03 -7.46 -2.84
N VAL A 150 20.89 -7.74 -3.83
CA VAL A 150 22.34 -7.72 -3.66
C VAL A 150 22.82 -6.28 -3.65
N ASN A 151 23.60 -5.88 -2.64
CA ASN A 151 24.15 -4.53 -2.57
C ASN A 151 25.19 -4.29 -3.66
N ARG A 152 25.12 -3.12 -4.31
CA ARG A 152 26.00 -2.74 -5.43
C ARG A 152 27.42 -2.36 -5.03
N HIS A 153 27.66 -2.16 -3.73
CA HIS A 153 28.97 -1.80 -3.17
C HIS A 153 29.64 -2.98 -2.46
N GLY A 154 29.12 -4.20 -2.62
CA GLY A 154 29.68 -5.41 -2.01
C GLY A 154 29.45 -5.53 -0.51
N LEU A 155 28.47 -4.79 0.03
CA LEU A 155 28.08 -4.90 1.43
C LEU A 155 27.17 -6.11 1.63
N GLU A 156 27.61 -7.06 2.43
CA GLU A 156 26.76 -8.16 2.88
C GLU A 156 25.74 -7.67 3.93
N GLY A 157 24.65 -8.43 4.06
CA GLY A 157 23.48 -8.09 4.90
C GLY A 157 23.80 -7.90 6.37
#